data_AF-A0A6A7BIN1-F1
#
_entry.id   AF-A0A6A7BIN1-F1
#
_cell.length_a   1.000
_cell.length_b   1.000
_cell.length_c   1.000
_cell.angle_alpha   90.00
_cell.angle_beta   90.00
_cell.angle_gamma   90.00
#
_symmetry.space_group_name_H-M   'P 1'
#
loop_
_entity.id
_entity.type
_entity.pdbx_description
1 polymer ?
#
loop_
_entity_poly.entity_id
_entity_poly.type
_entity_poly.pdbx_seq_one_letter_code
_entity_poly.pdbx_strand_id
1 'polypeptide(L)'
;MKMNATHPLRALQVALSITILGLMIYVSSWWTRHWRQSAPSEVNFLIFTPAWSLASLIPLLLFPLRFSHLLATPSIRYGLLTLEALTMLYWFAGFIALAVFLNDRVCFGMVCDVARAGAGISALSWVVWAGSFGVGVWAVIKERRAGGMGGEKKVQMMQGV
;
A
#
# COMPACT_ATOMS: atom_id res chain seq x y z
N MET A 1 -21.03 -19.29 -0.55
CA MET A 1 -20.06 -18.48 0.23
C MET A 1 -19.54 -17.35 -0.66
N LYS A 2 -19.97 -16.10 -0.46
CA LYS A 2 -19.37 -14.94 -1.15
C LYS A 2 -18.02 -14.69 -0.49
N MET A 3 -16.92 -15.14 -1.12
CA MET A 3 -15.59 -14.70 -0.71
C MET A 3 -15.50 -13.19 -0.98
N ASN A 4 -15.48 -12.39 0.09
CA ASN A 4 -15.24 -10.96 -0.02
C ASN A 4 -13.83 -10.77 -0.61
N ALA A 5 -13.74 -10.34 -1.87
CA ALA A 5 -12.51 -10.22 -2.64
C ALA A 5 -11.42 -9.36 -1.96
N THR A 6 -11.78 -8.60 -0.93
CA THR A 6 -10.89 -7.83 -0.08
C THR A 6 -9.95 -8.68 0.78
N HIS A 7 -10.36 -9.83 1.32
CA HIS A 7 -9.48 -10.67 2.14
C HIS A 7 -8.28 -11.27 1.39
N PRO A 8 -8.45 -11.89 0.20
CA PRO A 8 -7.30 -12.41 -0.55
C PRO A 8 -6.36 -11.29 -1.01
N LEU A 9 -6.88 -10.10 -1.30
CA LEU A 9 -6.05 -8.94 -1.65
C LEU A 9 -5.14 -8.52 -0.49
N ARG A 10 -5.65 -8.50 0.75
CA ARG A 10 -4.83 -8.21 1.94
C ARG A 10 -3.80 -9.30 2.20
N ALA A 11 -4.16 -10.56 2.03
CA ALA A 11 -3.21 -11.67 2.15
C ALA A 11 -2.06 -11.55 1.14
N LEU A 12 -2.37 -11.17 -0.10
CA LEU A 12 -1.36 -10.91 -1.12
C LEU A 12 -0.44 -9.73 -0.75
N GLN A 13 -1.01 -8.62 -0.26
CA GLN A 13 -0.22 -7.47 0.22
C GLN A 13 0.75 -7.84 1.34
N VAL A 14 0.31 -8.67 2.30
CA VAL A 14 1.15 -9.18 3.39
C VAL A 14 2.26 -10.06 2.84
N ALA A 15 1.92 -11.05 2.00
CA ALA A 15 2.88 -11.99 1.45
C ALA A 15 3.98 -11.26 0.66
N LEU A 16 3.60 -10.36 -0.24
CA LEU A 16 4.55 -9.56 -1.02
C LEU A 16 5.43 -8.68 -0.14
N SER A 17 4.86 -8.06 0.90
CA SER A 17 5.63 -7.22 1.83
C SER A 17 6.67 -8.04 2.60
N ILE A 18 6.30 -9.22 3.11
CA ILE A 18 7.23 -10.11 3.81
C ILE A 18 8.33 -10.61 2.88
N THR A 19 7.98 -11.00 1.65
CA THR A 19 8.94 -11.42 0.64
C THR A 19 9.97 -10.32 0.39
N ILE A 20 9.54 -9.10 0.03
CA ILE A 20 10.48 -7.99 -0.22
C ILE A 20 11.32 -7.65 1.01
N LEU A 21 10.71 -7.63 2.20
CA LEU A 21 11.44 -7.38 3.44
C LEU A 21 12.58 -8.41 3.64
N GLY A 22 12.29 -9.70 3.41
CA GLY A 22 13.30 -10.77 3.47
C GLY A 22 14.42 -10.59 2.43
N LEU A 23 14.07 -10.31 1.17
CA LEU A 23 15.06 -10.08 0.11
C LEU A 23 15.96 -8.87 0.43
N MET A 24 15.40 -7.76 0.90
CA MET A 24 16.17 -6.54 1.16
C MET A 24 17.01 -6.63 2.43
N ILE A 25 16.52 -7.33 3.46
CA ILE A 25 17.34 -7.68 4.64
C ILE A 25 18.54 -8.55 4.21
N TYR A 26 18.32 -9.53 3.33
CA TYR A 26 19.41 -10.35 2.80
C TYR A 26 20.45 -9.49 2.07
N VAL A 27 20.04 -8.65 1.12
CA VAL A 27 20.93 -7.74 0.38
C VAL A 27 21.70 -6.82 1.33
N SER A 28 21.01 -6.25 2.33
CA SER A 28 21.63 -5.39 3.34
C SER A 28 22.66 -6.14 4.18
N SER A 29 22.33 -7.35 4.64
CA SER A 29 23.24 -8.19 5.43
C SER A 29 24.50 -8.61 4.64
N TRP A 30 24.35 -8.83 3.33
CA TRP A 30 25.48 -9.15 2.46
C TRP A 30 26.45 -7.97 2.36
N TRP A 31 25.94 -6.74 2.25
CA TRP A 31 26.76 -5.54 2.19
C TRP A 31 27.61 -5.36 3.46
N THR A 32 27.01 -5.57 4.62
CA THR A 32 27.72 -5.52 5.91
C THR A 32 28.79 -6.61 6.04
N ARG A 33 28.55 -7.82 5.52
CA ARG A 33 29.51 -8.93 5.62
C ARG A 33 30.65 -8.83 4.60
N HIS A 34 30.34 -8.49 3.36
CA HIS A 34 31.30 -8.51 2.26
C HIS A 34 32.13 -7.22 2.21
N TRP A 35 31.47 -6.06 2.32
CA TRP A 35 32.12 -4.75 2.21
C TRP A 35 32.41 -4.09 3.56
N ARG A 36 31.87 -4.62 4.67
CA ARG A 36 31.93 -3.98 6.00
C ARG A 36 31.43 -2.54 6.00
N GLN A 37 30.46 -2.27 5.14
CA GLN A 37 29.86 -0.95 4.97
C GLN A 37 28.34 -1.03 5.14
N SER A 38 27.68 0.12 5.20
CA SER A 38 26.21 0.22 5.19
C SER A 38 25.66 0.03 3.78
N ALA A 39 24.51 -0.64 3.68
CA ALA A 39 23.81 -0.84 2.43
C ALA A 39 23.38 0.49 1.79
N PRO A 40 23.26 0.56 0.45
CA PRO A 40 22.80 1.75 -0.26
C PRO A 40 21.39 2.17 0.20
N SER A 41 21.10 3.47 0.08
CA SER A 41 19.88 4.09 0.59
C SER A 41 18.59 3.51 0.01
N GLU A 42 18.65 3.05 -1.23
CA GLU A 42 17.58 2.47 -2.03
C GLU A 42 17.14 1.12 -1.45
N VAL A 43 18.10 0.30 -1.01
CA VAL A 43 17.84 -0.97 -0.31
C VAL A 43 17.23 -0.69 1.05
N ASN A 44 17.76 0.27 1.80
CA ASN A 44 17.21 0.63 3.12
C ASN A 44 15.77 1.18 3.01
N PHE A 45 15.48 1.95 1.96
CA PHE A 45 14.13 2.42 1.68
C PHE A 45 13.16 1.28 1.37
N LEU A 46 13.61 0.25 0.65
CA LEU A 46 12.83 -0.97 0.41
C LEU A 46 12.82 -1.96 1.60
N ILE A 47 13.54 -1.69 2.69
CA ILE A 47 13.30 -2.33 4.00
C ILE A 47 12.21 -1.58 4.75
N PHE A 48 12.27 -0.24 4.73
CA PHE A 48 11.27 0.62 5.37
C PHE A 48 9.87 0.45 4.74
N THR A 49 9.77 0.45 3.42
CA THR A 49 8.50 0.39 2.69
C THR A 49 7.62 -0.82 3.04
N PRO A 50 8.12 -2.07 3.03
CA PRO A 50 7.33 -3.22 3.46
C PRO A 50 7.05 -3.21 4.97
N ALA A 51 7.95 -2.71 5.82
CA ALA A 51 7.69 -2.56 7.26
C ALA A 51 6.55 -1.57 7.52
N TRP A 52 6.57 -0.42 6.85
CA TRP A 52 5.46 0.54 6.83
C TRP A 52 4.18 -0.10 6.32
N SER A 53 4.26 -0.88 5.23
CA SER A 53 3.10 -1.56 4.66
C SER A 53 2.45 -2.52 5.66
N LEU A 54 3.25 -3.31 6.38
CA LEU A 54 2.78 -4.20 7.45
C LEU A 54 2.11 -3.42 8.59
N ALA A 55 2.69 -2.29 9.01
CA ALA A 55 2.08 -1.42 10.00
C ALA A 55 0.75 -0.81 9.49
N SER A 56 0.70 -0.41 8.22
CA SER A 56 -0.49 0.17 7.59
C SER A 56 -1.65 -0.84 7.44
N LEU A 57 -1.32 -2.14 7.28
CA LEU A 57 -2.30 -3.21 7.18
C LEU A 57 -3.08 -3.42 8.48
N ILE A 58 -2.51 -3.07 9.64
CA ILE A 58 -3.16 -3.22 10.95
C ILE A 58 -4.49 -2.44 10.99
N PRO A 59 -4.54 -1.11 10.79
CA PRO A 59 -5.81 -0.39 10.75
C PRO A 59 -6.70 -0.87 9.61
N LEU A 60 -6.15 -1.16 8.42
CA LEU A 60 -6.92 -1.64 7.26
C LEU A 60 -7.68 -2.96 7.53
N LEU A 61 -7.16 -3.82 8.41
CA LEU A 61 -7.81 -5.06 8.83
C LEU A 61 -8.72 -4.87 10.05
N LEU A 62 -8.29 -4.09 11.04
CA LEU A 62 -9.04 -3.89 12.28
C LEU A 62 -10.35 -3.13 12.07
N PHE A 63 -10.36 -2.09 11.24
CA PHE A 63 -11.55 -1.28 10.98
C PHE A 63 -12.72 -2.10 10.42
N PRO A 64 -12.58 -2.86 9.31
CA PRO A 64 -13.70 -3.64 8.79
C PRO A 64 -14.11 -4.82 9.68
N LEU A 65 -13.20 -5.39 10.46
CA LEU A 65 -13.48 -6.56 11.31
C LEU A 65 -14.16 -6.20 12.63
N ARG A 66 -13.75 -5.11 13.28
CA ARG A 66 -14.16 -4.79 14.65
C ARG A 66 -14.92 -3.47 14.78
N PHE A 67 -14.72 -2.54 13.85
CA PHE A 67 -15.23 -1.18 13.96
C PHE A 67 -16.02 -0.75 12.72
N SER A 68 -16.85 -1.65 12.19
CA SER A 68 -17.71 -1.38 11.02
C SER A 68 -18.56 -0.11 11.18
N HIS A 69 -18.99 0.21 12.40
CA HIS A 69 -19.72 1.45 12.73
C HIS A 69 -18.88 2.72 12.54
N LEU A 70 -17.57 2.68 12.83
CA LEU A 70 -16.68 3.84 12.68
C LEU A 70 -16.37 4.16 11.22
N LEU A 71 -16.56 3.18 10.32
CA LEU A 71 -16.48 3.45 8.89
C LEU A 71 -17.59 4.40 8.44
N ALA A 72 -18.69 4.61 9.18
CA ALA A 72 -19.70 5.62 8.80
C ALA A 72 -19.13 7.05 8.87
N THR A 73 -18.09 7.27 9.67
CA THR A 73 -17.48 8.60 9.84
C THR A 73 -16.59 8.92 8.64
N PRO A 74 -16.82 10.04 7.92
CA PRO A 74 -16.07 10.39 6.73
C PRO A 74 -14.58 10.59 6.99
N SER A 75 -14.18 11.13 8.16
CA SER A 75 -12.78 11.36 8.52
C SER A 75 -11.96 10.07 8.56
N ILE A 76 -12.51 9.00 9.14
CA ILE A 76 -11.84 7.69 9.22
C ILE A 76 -11.69 7.08 7.83
N ARG A 77 -12.70 7.21 6.96
CA ARG A 77 -12.61 6.74 5.56
C ARG A 77 -11.51 7.45 4.79
N TYR A 78 -11.44 8.78 4.87
CA TYR A 78 -10.37 9.53 4.20
C TYR A 78 -9.00 9.21 4.78
N GLY A 79 -8.89 9.01 6.10
CA GLY A 79 -7.65 8.59 6.74
C GLY A 79 -7.15 7.21 6.28
N LEU A 80 -8.07 6.26 6.09
CA LEU A 80 -7.72 4.95 5.55
C LEU A 80 -7.31 5.04 4.07
N LEU A 81 -7.97 5.89 3.30
CA LEU A 81 -7.68 6.14 1.90
C LEU A 81 -6.31 6.83 1.71
N THR A 82 -5.98 7.81 2.55
CA THR A 82 -4.66 8.47 2.51
C THR A 82 -3.55 7.52 2.91
N LEU A 83 -3.80 6.62 3.87
CA LEU A 83 -2.86 5.57 4.24
C LEU A 83 -2.54 4.66 3.05
N GLU A 84 -3.56 4.20 2.31
CA GLU A 84 -3.34 3.42 1.08
C GLU A 84 -2.60 4.21 -0.01
N ALA A 85 -2.93 5.49 -0.18
CA ALA A 85 -2.27 6.36 -1.15
C ALA A 85 -0.77 6.51 -0.84
N LEU A 86 -0.44 6.74 0.44
CA LEU A 86 0.94 6.92 0.89
C LEU A 86 1.73 5.63 0.73
N THR A 87 1.14 4.48 1.09
CA THR A 87 1.78 3.17 0.88
C THR A 87 2.02 2.90 -0.61
N MET A 88 1.05 3.21 -1.48
CA MET A 88 1.22 3.10 -2.93
C MET A 88 2.39 3.97 -3.42
N LEU A 89 2.52 5.21 -2.95
CA LEU A 89 3.61 6.11 -3.34
C LEU A 89 4.97 5.60 -2.86
N TYR A 90 5.07 5.02 -1.67
CA TYR A 90 6.32 4.42 -1.19
C TYR A 90 6.73 3.22 -2.04
N TRP A 91 5.80 2.34 -2.41
CA TRP A 91 6.12 1.25 -3.34
C TRP A 91 6.58 1.78 -4.69
N PHE A 92 5.92 2.83 -5.22
CA PHE A 92 6.29 3.46 -6.48
C PHE A 92 7.72 4.00 -6.45
N ALA A 93 8.03 4.82 -5.45
CA ALA A 93 9.35 5.40 -5.29
C ALA A 93 10.43 4.33 -5.10
N GLY A 94 10.12 3.29 -4.32
CA GLY A 94 11.08 2.25 -3.96
C GLY A 94 11.49 1.37 -5.13
N PHE A 95 10.53 0.92 -5.95
CA PHE A 95 10.89 0.08 -7.10
C PHE A 95 11.68 0.87 -8.15
N ILE A 96 11.35 2.15 -8.37
CA ILE A 96 12.06 2.99 -9.34
C ILE A 96 13.47 3.28 -8.85
N ALA A 97 13.63 3.67 -7.59
CA ALA A 97 14.94 3.96 -7.01
C ALA A 97 15.87 2.74 -7.12
N LEU A 98 15.37 1.54 -6.79
CA LEU A 98 16.14 0.32 -6.93
C LEU A 98 16.44 -0.02 -8.41
N ALA A 99 15.48 0.17 -9.31
CA ALA A 99 15.68 -0.09 -10.74
C ALA A 99 16.76 0.83 -11.35
N VAL A 100 16.75 2.12 -11.03
CA VAL A 100 17.77 3.08 -11.49
C VAL A 100 19.14 2.73 -10.93
N PHE A 101 19.23 2.45 -9.62
CA PHE A 101 20.48 2.04 -8.98
C PHE A 101 21.11 0.80 -9.63
N LEU A 102 20.28 -0.17 -10.04
CA LEU A 102 20.74 -1.37 -10.71
C LEU A 102 21.10 -1.15 -12.19
N ASN A 103 20.52 -0.15 -12.85
CA ASN A 103 20.81 0.17 -14.24
C ASN A 103 22.15 0.91 -14.37
N ASP A 104 22.46 1.80 -13.42
CA ASP A 104 23.69 2.59 -13.44
C ASP A 104 24.95 1.79 -13.06
N ARG A 105 24.81 0.55 -12.57
CA ARG A 105 25.94 -0.27 -12.15
C ARG A 105 25.94 -1.65 -12.80
N VAL A 106 27.11 -2.03 -13.30
CA VAL A 106 27.37 -3.41 -13.69
C VAL A 106 27.42 -4.26 -12.43
N CYS A 107 26.44 -5.15 -12.28
CA CYS A 107 26.36 -6.04 -11.13
C CYS A 107 26.20 -7.50 -11.54
N PHE A 108 26.97 -8.37 -10.88
CA PHE A 108 27.03 -9.81 -11.13
C PHE A 108 26.94 -10.60 -9.81
N GLY A 109 26.37 -11.80 -9.90
CA GLY A 109 26.24 -12.74 -8.78
C GLY A 109 24.87 -12.74 -8.12
N MET A 110 24.66 -13.71 -7.23
CA MET A 110 23.34 -14.00 -6.65
C MET A 110 22.67 -12.81 -5.97
N VAL A 111 23.44 -11.92 -5.34
CA VAL A 111 22.89 -10.76 -4.63
C VAL A 111 22.21 -9.79 -5.58
N CYS A 112 22.73 -9.65 -6.80
CA CYS A 112 22.10 -8.80 -7.80
C CYS A 112 20.93 -9.45 -8.50
N ASP A 113 20.93 -10.77 -8.67
CA ASP A 113 19.72 -11.47 -9.11
C ASP A 113 18.61 -11.32 -8.07
N VAL A 114 18.94 -11.40 -6.78
CA VAL A 114 18.01 -11.13 -5.68
C VAL A 114 17.54 -9.67 -5.69
N ALA A 115 18.44 -8.69 -5.91
CA ALA A 115 18.04 -7.28 -5.99
C ALA A 115 17.15 -7.00 -7.22
N ARG A 116 17.45 -7.59 -8.39
CA ARG A 116 16.60 -7.49 -9.61
C ARG A 116 15.22 -8.10 -9.38
N ALA A 117 15.17 -9.29 -8.78
CA ALA A 117 13.91 -9.92 -8.39
C ALA A 117 13.14 -9.05 -7.39
N GLY A 118 13.84 -8.45 -6.42
CA GLY A 118 13.27 -7.51 -5.47
C GLY A 118 12.67 -6.27 -6.13
N ALA A 119 13.33 -5.68 -7.13
CA ALA A 119 12.79 -4.57 -7.91
C ALA A 119 11.52 -4.96 -8.66
N GLY A 120 11.52 -6.11 -9.35
CA GLY A 120 10.36 -6.61 -10.08
C GLY A 120 9.17 -6.93 -9.18
N ILE A 121 9.40 -7.63 -8.07
CA ILE A 121 8.35 -7.93 -7.08
C ILE A 121 7.83 -6.65 -6.43
N SER A 122 8.68 -5.64 -6.21
CA SER A 122 8.25 -4.33 -5.68
C SER A 122 7.33 -3.59 -6.66
N ALA A 123 7.58 -3.70 -7.96
CA ALA A 123 6.68 -3.18 -8.98
C ALA A 123 5.32 -3.90 -8.97
N LEU A 124 5.30 -5.22 -8.74
CA LEU A 124 4.04 -5.96 -8.56
C LEU A 124 3.30 -5.51 -7.29
N SER A 125 4.02 -5.32 -6.18
CA SER A 125 3.43 -4.76 -4.95
C SER A 125 2.81 -3.40 -5.19
N TRP A 126 3.47 -2.53 -5.97
CA TRP A 126 2.91 -1.24 -6.36
C TRP A 126 1.57 -1.39 -7.08
N VAL A 127 1.47 -2.29 -8.08
CA VAL A 127 0.20 -2.53 -8.80
C VAL A 127 -0.90 -3.00 -7.84
N VAL A 128 -0.58 -3.90 -6.91
CA VAL A 128 -1.54 -4.40 -5.91
C VAL A 128 -2.04 -3.28 -4.99
N TRP A 129 -1.15 -2.41 -4.52
CA TRP A 129 -1.51 -1.25 -3.69
C TRP A 129 -2.28 -0.19 -4.48
N ALA A 130 -1.88 0.08 -5.72
CA ALA A 130 -2.58 1.00 -6.62
C ALA A 130 -3.99 0.53 -6.96
N GLY A 131 -4.16 -0.78 -7.22
CA GLY A 131 -5.47 -1.40 -7.43
C GLY A 131 -6.37 -1.29 -6.20
N SER A 132 -5.83 -1.55 -5.00
CA SER A 132 -6.54 -1.39 -3.73
C SER A 132 -7.03 0.05 -3.53
N PHE A 133 -6.13 1.02 -3.71
CA PHE A 133 -6.45 2.44 -3.63
C PHE A 133 -7.52 2.86 -4.66
N GLY A 134 -7.40 2.40 -5.91
CA GLY A 134 -8.37 2.67 -6.97
C GLY A 134 -9.78 2.17 -6.64
N VAL A 135 -9.89 0.97 -6.07
CA VAL A 135 -11.17 0.43 -5.58
C VAL A 135 -11.72 1.29 -4.43
N GLY A 136 -10.86 1.71 -3.49
CA GLY A 136 -11.22 2.60 -2.39
C GLY A 136 -11.77 3.95 -2.87
N VAL A 137 -11.07 4.59 -3.82
CA VAL A 137 -11.51 5.86 -4.44
C VAL A 137 -12.86 5.68 -5.15
N TRP A 138 -13.02 4.60 -5.91
CA TRP A 138 -14.26 4.33 -6.63
C TRP A 138 -15.45 4.15 -5.69
N ALA A 139 -15.25 3.47 -4.56
CA ALA A 139 -16.29 3.31 -3.53
C ALA A 139 -16.73 4.67 -2.96
N VAL A 140 -15.79 5.57 -2.65
CA VAL A 140 -16.09 6.91 -2.14
C VAL A 140 -16.83 7.75 -3.19
N ILE A 141 -16.43 7.71 -4.46
CA ILE A 141 -17.10 8.44 -5.55
C ILE A 141 -18.53 7.93 -5.74
N LYS A 142 -18.72 6.60 -5.74
CA LYS A 142 -20.05 5.98 -5.90
C LYS A 142 -21.00 6.39 -4.78
N GLU A 143 -20.53 6.41 -3.53
CA GLU A 143 -21.33 6.82 -2.38
C GLU A 143 -21.71 8.30 -2.44
N ARG A 144 -20.79 9.19 -2.85
CA ARG A 144 -21.11 10.61 -3.08
C ARG A 144 -22.18 10.80 -4.15
N ARG A 145 -22.12 10.04 -5.25
CA ARG A 145 -23.15 10.08 -6.30
C ARG A 145 -24.53 9.60 -5.80
N ALA A 146 -24.56 8.55 -4.97
CA ALA A 146 -25.80 8.06 -4.37
C ALA A 146 -26.39 9.03 -3.33
N GLY A 147 -25.55 9.66 -2.51
CA GLY A 147 -25.98 10.67 -1.52
C GLY A 147 -26.47 11.98 -2.15
N GLY A 148 -25.97 12.34 -3.34
CA GLY A 148 -26.43 13.52 -4.09
C GLY A 148 -27.84 13.40 -4.66
N MET A 149 -28.36 12.18 -4.85
CA MET A 149 -29.74 11.94 -5.30
C MET A 149 -30.79 11.99 -4.18
N GLY A 150 -30.38 12.01 -2.90
CA GLY A 150 -31.28 12.10 -1.74
C GLY A 150 -31.44 13.52 -1.18
N GLY A 151 -30.87 14.52 -1.86
CA GLY A 151 -30.76 15.91 -1.40
C GLY A 151 -31.91 16.83 -1.75
N GLU A 152 -33.09 16.33 -2.15
CA GLU A 152 -34.29 17.16 -2.18
C GLU A 152 -34.75 17.36 -0.72
N LYS A 153 -34.14 18.33 -0.03
CA LYS A 153 -34.70 18.88 1.20
C LYS A 153 -36.10 19.36 0.86
N LYS A 154 -37.13 18.59 1.23
CA LYS A 154 -38.49 19.14 1.40
C LYS A 154 -38.38 20.24 2.45
N VAL A 155 -38.25 21.47 1.98
CA VAL A 155 -38.51 22.67 2.76
C VAL A 155 -39.96 22.54 3.21
N GLN A 156 -40.19 22.05 4.43
CA GLN A 156 -41.48 22.18 5.07
C GLN A 156 -41.72 23.68 5.22
N MET A 157 -42.53 24.22 4.33
CA MET A 157 -43.08 25.55 4.46
C MET A 157 -43.88 25.53 5.76
N MET A 158 -43.34 26.19 6.79
CA MET A 158 -44.11 26.62 7.95
C MET A 158 -45.18 27.57 7.42
N GLN A 159 -46.35 27.02 7.08
CA GLN A 159 -47.50 27.80 6.68
C GLN A 159 -48.08 28.43 7.93
N GLY A 160 -47.71 29.69 8.16
CA GLY A 160 -48.38 30.53 9.14
C GLY A 160 -49.82 30.78 8.70
N VAL A 161 -50.75 30.48 9.61
CA VAL A 161 -51.94 31.25 10.03
C VAL A 161 -52.69 30.38 11.03
#